data_AF-A0A349CYH6-F1
#
_entry.id   AF-A0A349CYH6-F1
#
_cell.length_a   1.000
_cell.length_b   1.000
_cell.length_c   1.000
_cell.angle_alpha   90.00
_cell.angle_beta   90.00
_cell.angle_gamma   90.00
#
_symmetry.space_group_name_H-M   'P 1'
#
loop_
_entity.id
_entity.type
_entity.pdbx_description
1 polymer ?
#
loop_
_entity_poly.entity_id
_entity_poly.type
_entity_poly.pdbx_seq_one_letter_code
_entity_poly.pdbx_strand_id
1 'polypeptide(L)'
;MPDVPGAVNLRDVGGLRAGDGVTRSGVLFRSGNLARIDGAGVTAFGALGIRRIIDLRDDDEVAQAPSPVGSPDVQTLRVPLFLGSVESFFARDVSLAELYRLLVEDSADRVVEVVRGIV
;
A
#
# COMPACT_ATOMS: atom_id res chain seq x y z
N MET A 1 6.19 -3.88 -16.71
CA MET A 1 5.90 -3.64 -15.28
C MET A 1 7.03 -2.79 -14.73
N PRO A 2 6.77 -1.81 -13.85
CA PRO A 2 7.85 -1.05 -13.23
C PRO A 2 8.76 -2.01 -12.45
N ASP A 3 10.08 -1.91 -12.66
CA ASP A 3 11.07 -2.67 -11.91
C ASP A 3 11.70 -1.74 -10.88
N VAL A 4 11.41 -1.99 -9.60
CA VAL A 4 11.95 -1.24 -8.47
C VAL A 4 12.62 -2.26 -7.55
N PRO A 5 13.95 -2.37 -7.57
CA PRO A 5 14.70 -3.28 -6.72
C PRO A 5 14.26 -3.20 -5.24
N GLY A 6 14.02 -4.36 -4.65
CA GLY A 6 13.60 -4.47 -3.25
C GLY A 6 12.11 -4.20 -2.98
N ALA A 7 11.37 -3.62 -3.93
CA ALA A 7 9.94 -3.42 -3.79
C ALA A 7 9.18 -4.74 -3.92
N VAL A 8 8.41 -5.09 -2.90
CA VAL A 8 7.63 -6.33 -2.90
C VAL A 8 6.35 -6.10 -3.70
N ASN A 9 6.10 -6.94 -4.70
CA ASN A 9 4.80 -7.03 -5.35
C ASN A 9 4.30 -5.72 -6.01
N LEU A 10 5.24 -4.84 -6.40
CA LEU A 10 4.94 -3.55 -7.02
C LEU A 10 4.37 -3.74 -8.42
N ARG A 11 3.29 -3.01 -8.74
CA ARG A 11 2.72 -2.97 -10.09
C ARG A 11 1.78 -1.79 -10.30
N ASP A 12 1.83 -1.27 -11.52
CA ASP A 12 0.81 -0.36 -12.06
C ASP A 12 -0.52 -1.12 -12.20
N VAL A 13 -1.61 -0.50 -11.78
CA VAL A 13 -2.97 -1.05 -11.91
C VAL A 13 -3.68 -0.56 -13.16
N GLY A 14 -3.00 0.19 -14.04
CA GLY A 14 -3.50 0.57 -15.35
C GLY A 14 -3.86 -0.63 -16.23
N GLY A 15 -4.88 -0.46 -17.07
CA GLY A 15 -5.36 -1.50 -17.98
C GLY A 15 -6.43 -2.43 -17.39
N LEU A 16 -6.83 -2.24 -16.14
CA LEU A 16 -7.93 -2.99 -15.52
C LEU A 16 -9.28 -2.41 -15.93
N ARG A 17 -10.28 -3.28 -16.12
CA ARG A 17 -11.67 -2.88 -16.37
C ARG A 17 -12.22 -2.14 -15.15
N ALA A 18 -12.88 -1.00 -15.38
CA ALA A 18 -13.51 -0.19 -14.34
C ALA A 18 -14.86 0.33 -14.85
N GLY A 19 -15.93 -0.46 -14.65
CA GLY A 19 -17.22 -0.23 -15.29
C GLY A 19 -17.08 -0.28 -16.81
N ASP A 20 -17.59 0.75 -17.49
CA ASP A 20 -17.44 0.92 -18.94
C ASP A 20 -16.04 1.43 -19.36
N GLY A 21 -15.20 1.79 -18.39
CA GLY A 21 -13.87 2.35 -18.61
C GLY A 21 -12.72 1.37 -18.35
N VAL A 22 -11.51 1.92 -18.43
CA VAL A 22 -10.24 1.24 -18.12
C VAL A 22 -9.40 2.15 -17.25
N THR A 23 -8.75 1.60 -16.23
CA THR A 23 -7.82 2.35 -15.37
C THR A 23 -6.64 2.90 -16.18
N ARG A 24 -6.29 4.17 -15.95
CA ARG A 24 -5.18 4.82 -16.65
C ARG A 24 -3.84 4.33 -16.09
N SER A 25 -2.91 3.98 -16.98
CA SER A 25 -1.53 3.64 -16.60
C SER A 25 -0.79 4.82 -15.98
N GLY A 26 0.12 4.52 -15.05
CA GLY A 26 0.93 5.51 -14.35
C GLY A 26 0.18 6.37 -13.33
N VAL A 27 -1.05 6.00 -12.97
CA VAL A 27 -1.88 6.76 -12.00
C VAL A 27 -1.91 6.12 -10.63
N LEU A 28 -2.16 4.81 -10.55
CA LEU A 28 -2.26 4.09 -9.29
C LEU A 28 -1.35 2.87 -9.33
N PHE A 29 -0.51 2.75 -8.32
CA PHE A 29 0.38 1.62 -8.12
C PHE A 29 0.01 0.92 -6.81
N ARG A 30 0.18 -0.39 -6.78
CA ARG A 30 0.12 -1.18 -5.54
C ARG A 30 1.45 -1.84 -5.26
N SER A 31 1.79 -2.02 -4.00
CA SER A 31 2.95 -2.80 -3.54
C SER A 31 2.64 -3.44 -2.19
N GLY A 32 3.53 -4.32 -1.75
CA GLY A 32 3.71 -4.59 -0.32
C GLY A 32 4.48 -3.44 0.36
N ASN A 33 5.08 -3.73 1.52
CA ASN A 33 5.94 -2.76 2.18
C ASN A 33 7.18 -2.43 1.33
N LEU A 34 7.71 -1.22 1.51
CA LEU A 34 8.82 -0.67 0.73
C LEU A 34 10.14 -0.65 1.53
N ALA A 35 10.17 -1.26 2.71
CA ALA A 35 11.29 -1.20 3.65
C ALA A 35 12.60 -1.80 3.12
N ARG A 36 12.52 -2.69 2.13
CA ARG A 36 13.69 -3.36 1.54
C ARG A 36 14.19 -2.74 0.23
N ILE A 37 13.65 -1.60 -0.16
CA ILE A 37 14.16 -0.84 -1.30
C ILE A 37 15.61 -0.41 -1.00
N ASP A 38 16.53 -0.67 -1.93
CA ASP A 38 17.92 -0.22 -1.84
C ASP A 38 18.13 1.11 -2.59
N GLY A 39 19.38 1.61 -2.66
CA GLY A 39 19.66 2.89 -3.33
C GLY A 39 19.28 2.92 -4.82
N ALA A 40 19.40 1.80 -5.53
CA ALA A 40 18.95 1.69 -6.92
C ALA A 40 17.42 1.70 -7.00
N GLY A 41 16.76 1.02 -6.07
CA GLY A 41 15.32 1.03 -5.92
C GLY A 41 14.75 2.40 -5.54
N VAL A 42 15.41 3.20 -4.69
CA VAL A 42 14.97 4.58 -4.39
C VAL A 42 14.99 5.43 -5.66
N THR A 43 16.04 5.30 -6.46
CA THR A 43 16.16 6.01 -7.76
C THR A 43 15.06 5.57 -8.73
N ALA A 44 14.84 4.25 -8.86
CA ALA A 44 13.79 3.70 -9.72
C ALA A 44 12.39 4.10 -9.25
N PHE A 45 12.14 4.12 -7.93
CA PHE A 45 10.88 4.58 -7.34
C PHE A 45 10.64 6.05 -7.64
N GLY A 46 11.66 6.90 -7.51
CA GLY A 46 11.58 8.33 -7.85
C GLY A 46 11.19 8.57 -9.32
N ALA A 47 11.70 7.74 -10.24
CA ALA A 47 11.37 7.82 -11.66
C ALA A 47 9.89 7.48 -11.98
N LEU A 48 9.16 6.84 -11.06
CA LEU A 48 7.72 6.59 -11.23
C LEU A 48 6.87 7.85 -11.07
N GLY A 49 7.41 8.93 -10.49
CA GLY A 49 6.66 10.18 -10.28
C GLY A 49 5.53 10.07 -9.24
N ILE A 50 5.65 9.15 -8.29
CA ILE A 50 4.68 8.99 -7.19
C ILE A 50 4.70 10.25 -6.32
N ARG A 51 3.54 10.89 -6.15
CA ARG A 51 3.39 12.10 -5.31
C ARG A 51 2.74 11.82 -3.96
N ARG A 52 2.10 10.67 -3.82
CA ARG A 52 1.44 10.25 -2.58
C ARG A 52 1.62 8.76 -2.34
N ILE A 53 1.96 8.41 -1.10
CA ILE A 53 1.97 7.03 -0.60
C ILE A 53 0.84 6.92 0.42
N ILE A 54 -0.02 5.92 0.27
CA ILE A 54 -0.98 5.53 1.30
C ILE A 54 -0.38 4.31 2.02
N ASP A 55 0.11 4.51 3.23
CA ASP A 55 0.74 3.43 4.01
C ASP A 55 -0.29 2.81 4.96
N LEU A 56 -0.59 1.54 4.72
CA LEU A 56 -1.65 0.78 5.38
C LEU A 56 -1.19 0.02 6.62
N ARG A 57 0.13 0.04 6.88
CA ARG A 57 0.77 -0.66 7.98
C ARG A 57 0.45 0.01 9.32
N ASP A 58 0.41 -0.79 10.37
CA ASP A 58 0.36 -0.25 11.73
C ASP A 58 1.68 0.48 12.10
N ASP A 59 1.71 1.08 13.28
CA ASP A 59 2.87 1.86 13.71
C ASP A 59 4.06 0.99 14.11
N ASP A 60 3.82 -0.22 14.64
CA ASP A 60 4.87 -1.16 15.02
C ASP A 60 5.59 -1.70 13.76
N GLU A 61 4.84 -2.09 12.74
CA GLU A 61 5.36 -2.50 11.43
C GLU A 61 6.26 -1.43 10.81
N VAL A 62 5.94 -0.15 11.01
CA VAL A 62 6.69 0.98 10.43
C VAL A 62 7.90 1.34 11.27
N ALA A 63 7.80 1.27 12.58
CA ALA A 63 8.94 1.45 13.47
C ALA A 63 9.99 0.34 13.26
N GLN A 64 9.56 -0.91 13.09
CA GLN A 64 10.45 -2.05 12.85
C GLN A 64 11.03 -2.07 11.43
N ALA A 65 10.27 -1.62 10.44
CA ALA A 65 10.66 -1.65 9.03
C ALA A 65 10.32 -0.32 8.32
N PRO A 66 11.06 0.77 8.58
CA PRO A 66 10.80 2.06 7.96
C PRO A 66 11.02 2.00 6.44
N SER A 67 10.17 2.70 5.69
CA SER A 67 10.33 2.81 4.24
C SER A 67 11.40 3.86 3.92
N PRO A 68 12.44 3.53 3.12
CA PRO A 68 13.48 4.49 2.72
C PRO A 68 13.00 5.45 1.62
N VAL A 69 11.78 5.25 1.13
CA VAL A 69 11.14 6.11 0.14
C VAL A 69 10.26 7.14 0.84
N GLY A 70 10.61 8.40 0.66
CA GLY A 70 9.97 9.55 1.27
C GLY A 70 10.83 10.77 0.97
N SER A 71 10.24 11.78 0.35
CA SER A 71 10.86 13.08 0.18
C SER A 71 9.83 14.15 0.56
N PRO A 72 10.25 15.41 0.78
CA PRO A 72 9.32 16.50 0.99
C PRO A 72 8.24 16.64 -0.11
N ASP A 73 8.52 16.13 -1.30
CA ASP A 73 7.62 16.16 -2.46
C ASP A 73 6.67 14.96 -2.54
N VAL A 74 6.86 13.94 -1.70
CA VAL A 74 6.00 12.75 -1.61
C VAL A 74 5.23 12.78 -0.30
N GLN A 75 3.93 13.00 -0.38
CA GLN A 75 3.06 13.00 0.80
C GLN A 75 2.74 11.56 1.23
N THR A 76 3.08 11.18 2.46
CA THR A 76 2.63 9.91 3.03
C THR A 76 1.36 10.12 3.86
N LEU A 77 0.26 9.51 3.44
CA LEU A 77 -0.98 9.39 4.20
C LEU A 77 -0.94 8.06 4.97
N ARG A 78 -0.95 8.14 6.30
CA ARG A 78 -0.95 6.97 7.21
C ARG A 78 -2.38 6.55 7.49
N VAL A 79 -2.78 5.34 7.07
CA VAL A 79 -4.11 4.78 7.38
C VAL A 79 -3.95 3.31 7.79
N PRO A 80 -3.56 3.02 9.05
CA PRO A 80 -3.40 1.66 9.55
C PRO A 80 -4.67 0.84 9.34
N LEU A 81 -4.68 -0.09 8.38
CA LEU A 81 -5.93 -0.62 7.87
C LEU A 81 -6.56 -1.67 8.80
N PHE A 82 -5.75 -2.43 9.51
CA PHE A 82 -6.21 -3.45 10.45
C PHE A 82 -6.25 -2.91 11.89
N LEU A 83 -7.23 -3.36 12.67
CA LEU A 83 -7.25 -3.19 14.13
C LEU A 83 -6.34 -4.25 14.75
N GLY A 84 -5.03 -3.99 14.71
CA GLY A 84 -3.96 -4.92 15.09
C GLY A 84 -3.16 -5.42 13.88
N SER A 85 -2.00 -6.04 14.11
CA SER A 85 -1.14 -6.51 13.02
C SER A 85 -1.73 -7.73 12.32
N VAL A 86 -1.44 -7.91 11.03
CA VAL A 86 -1.81 -9.12 10.28
C VAL A 86 -1.26 -10.39 10.96
N GLU A 87 -0.09 -10.30 11.60
CA GLU A 87 0.51 -11.37 12.39
C GLU A 87 -0.38 -11.80 13.57
N SER A 88 -1.03 -10.86 14.25
CA SER A 88 -1.95 -11.16 15.36
C SER A 88 -3.19 -11.94 14.89
N PHE A 89 -3.66 -11.71 13.66
CA PHE A 89 -4.77 -12.48 13.08
C PHE A 89 -4.34 -13.90 12.71
N PHE A 90 -3.12 -14.07 12.17
CA PHE A 90 -2.56 -15.40 11.90
C PHE A 90 -2.39 -16.22 13.19
N ALA A 91 -1.96 -15.60 14.28
CA ALA A 91 -1.83 -16.26 15.58
C ALA A 91 -3.19 -16.75 16.15
N ARG A 92 -4.31 -16.25 15.63
CA ARG A 92 -5.68 -16.60 16.04
C ARG A 92 -6.35 -17.60 15.08
N ASP A 93 -5.62 -18.17 14.12
CA ASP A 93 -6.14 -19.08 13.09
C ASP A 93 -7.35 -18.50 12.31
N VAL A 94 -7.39 -17.17 12.15
CA VAL A 94 -8.47 -16.49 11.41
C VAL A 94 -8.34 -16.84 9.93
N SER A 95 -9.44 -17.36 9.35
CA SER A 95 -9.46 -17.67 7.92
C SER A 95 -9.35 -16.40 7.07
N LEU A 96 -8.89 -16.53 5.82
CA LEU A 96 -8.84 -15.38 4.92
C LEU A 96 -10.23 -14.75 4.71
N ALA A 97 -11.27 -15.56 4.56
CA ALA A 97 -12.64 -15.04 4.40
C ALA A 97 -13.10 -14.24 5.63
N GLU A 98 -12.78 -14.72 6.83
CA GLU A 98 -13.10 -14.02 8.07
C GLU A 98 -12.29 -12.73 8.23
N LEU A 99 -11.01 -12.74 7.85
CA LEU A 99 -10.18 -11.54 7.85
C LEU A 99 -10.78 -10.44 6.96
N TYR A 100 -11.23 -10.79 5.74
CA TYR A 100 -11.90 -9.83 4.86
C TYR A 100 -13.22 -9.32 5.43
N ARG A 101 -13.98 -10.17 6.12
CA ARG A 101 -15.21 -9.77 6.80
C ARG A 101 -14.92 -8.75 7.91
N LEU A 102 -13.95 -9.03 8.78
CA LEU A 102 -13.52 -8.11 9.84
C LEU A 102 -13.00 -6.78 9.28
N LEU A 103 -12.29 -6.82 8.16
CA LEU A 103 -11.83 -5.60 7.48
C LEU A 103 -13.00 -4.70 7.06
N VAL A 104 -14.05 -5.29 6.47
CA VAL A 104 -15.23 -4.56 6.00
C VAL A 104 -16.10 -4.10 7.17
N GLU A 105 -16.24 -4.90 8.21
CA GLU A 105 -17.12 -4.58 9.35
C GLU A 105 -16.45 -3.61 10.32
N ASP A 106 -15.19 -3.85 10.69
CA ASP A 106 -14.53 -3.12 11.77
C ASP A 106 -13.66 -1.97 11.27
N SER A 107 -13.29 -1.96 9.98
CA SER A 107 -12.39 -0.96 9.39
C SER A 107 -12.97 -0.24 8.17
N ALA A 108 -14.30 -0.27 8.00
CA ALA A 108 -15.01 0.38 6.89
C ALA A 108 -14.59 1.84 6.67
N ASP A 109 -14.56 2.64 7.73
CA ASP A 109 -14.23 4.07 7.64
C ASP A 109 -12.80 4.29 7.14
N ARG A 110 -11.86 3.43 7.56
CA ARG A 110 -10.47 3.45 7.09
C ARG A 110 -10.35 3.03 5.64
N VAL A 111 -11.10 2.01 5.20
CA VAL A 111 -11.17 1.62 3.79
C VAL A 111 -11.67 2.80 2.94
N VAL A 112 -12.70 3.50 3.40
CA VAL A 112 -13.22 4.70 2.73
C VAL A 112 -12.17 5.80 2.68
N GLU A 113 -11.43 6.03 3.76
CA GLU A 113 -10.33 6.99 3.82
C GLU A 113 -9.22 6.66 2.82
N VAL A 114 -8.80 5.39 2.74
CA VAL A 114 -7.82 4.91 1.75
C VAL A 114 -8.29 5.21 0.33
N VAL A 115 -9.54 4.87 0.00
CA VAL A 115 -10.09 5.11 -1.34
C VAL A 115 -10.16 6.61 -1.66
N ARG A 116 -10.54 7.44 -0.68
CA ARG A 116 -10.53 8.91 -0.82
C ARG A 116 -9.12 9.49 -0.94
N GLY A 117 -8.10 8.80 -0.43
CA GLY A 117 -6.70 9.21 -0.56
C GLY A 117 -6.12 9.04 -1.97
N ILE A 118 -6.78 8.29 -2.86
CA ILE A 118 -6.33 8.02 -4.23
C ILE A 118 -6.53 9.24 -5.16
N VAL A 119 -7.46 10.15 -4.81
CA VAL A 119 -7.81 11.36 -5.60
C VAL A 119 -6.97 12.59 -5.27
#